data_AF-A0A831PJA9-F1
#
_entry.id   AF-A0A831PJA9-F1
#
_cell.length_a   1.000
_cell.length_b   1.000
_cell.length_c   1.000
_cell.angle_alpha   90.00
_cell.angle_beta   90.00
_cell.angle_gamma   90.00
#
_symmetry.space_group_name_H-M   'P 1'
#
loop_
_entity.id
_entity.type
_entity.pdbx_description
1 polymer ?
#
loop_
_entity_poly.entity_id
_entity_poly.type
_entity_poly.pdbx_seq_one_letter_code
_entity_poly.pdbx_strand_id
1 'polypeptide(L)'
;MTTEYVKLTEAARRLTVHPDTLRYWVKLLGVETMKRGHACYILAETIGVLTIMANLISDGVTASEAAVKAKAQAPLEETAMIVKAAERPGPEMEALQERLQGLEKVILTMAETFKSEVGGLRNEIRQLTETNKKLQQRLEAPPVLAEAKEPIKPVVPWEPRKEKSPAKGMPWYKKAWIECFEPWKLRQNEVI
;
A
#
# COMPACT_ATOMS: atom_id res chain seq x y z
N MET A 1 -10.69 23.38 11.03
CA MET A 1 -10.97 22.89 12.39
C MET A 1 -12.44 22.52 12.46
N THR A 2 -12.77 21.27 12.76
CA THR A 2 -14.16 20.81 12.93
C THR A 2 -14.61 21.12 14.35
N THR A 3 -15.63 21.96 14.52
CA THR A 3 -16.21 22.25 15.83
C THR A 3 -17.01 21.04 16.30
N GLU A 4 -16.43 20.26 17.20
CA GLU A 4 -17.07 19.07 17.76
C GLU A 4 -18.00 19.46 18.92
N TYR A 5 -19.24 18.96 18.88
CA TYR A 5 -20.25 19.18 19.91
C TYR A 5 -20.56 17.88 20.65
N VAL A 6 -20.65 17.95 21.97
CA VAL A 6 -20.91 16.80 22.86
C VAL A 6 -22.22 17.01 23.60
N LYS A 7 -23.01 15.95 23.78
CA LYS A 7 -24.25 16.02 24.58
C LYS A 7 -23.91 16.27 26.05
N LEU A 8 -24.68 17.12 26.71
CA LEU A 8 -24.51 17.43 28.14
C LEU A 8 -24.59 16.16 29.01
N THR A 9 -25.45 15.21 28.66
CA THR A 9 -25.54 13.92 29.36
C THR A 9 -24.28 13.06 29.21
N GLU A 10 -23.61 13.11 28.06
CA GLU A 10 -22.36 12.41 27.81
C GLU A 10 -21.20 13.11 28.56
N ALA A 11 -21.19 14.45 28.56
CA ALA A 11 -20.23 15.22 29.35
C ALA A 11 -20.37 14.97 30.86
N ALA A 12 -21.59 14.88 31.37
CA ALA A 12 -21.88 14.58 32.78
C ALA A 12 -21.34 13.20 33.18
N ARG A 13 -21.50 12.19 32.31
CA ARG A 13 -20.94 10.85 32.52
C ARG A 13 -19.41 10.88 32.53
N ARG A 14 -18.77 11.62 31.62
CA ARG A 14 -17.31 11.74 31.55
C ARG A 14 -16.71 12.37 32.81
N LEU A 15 -17.38 13.37 33.37
CA LEU A 15 -16.94 14.07 34.58
C LEU A 15 -17.43 13.40 35.87
N THR A 16 -18.22 12.32 35.78
CA THR A 16 -18.84 11.63 36.93
C THR A 16 -19.71 12.54 37.82
N VAL A 17 -20.36 13.54 37.22
CA VAL A 17 -21.20 14.51 37.94
C VAL A 17 -22.66 14.36 37.50
N HIS A 18 -23.61 14.71 38.38
CA HIS A 18 -25.03 14.71 38.02
C HIS A 18 -25.32 15.69 36.86
N PRO A 19 -26.26 15.38 35.95
CA PRO A 19 -26.59 16.28 34.83
C PRO A 19 -27.04 17.68 35.25
N ASP A 20 -27.74 17.80 36.38
CA ASP A 20 -28.23 19.10 36.87
C ASP A 20 -27.13 19.97 37.49
N THR A 21 -26.16 19.36 38.18
CA THR A 21 -24.97 20.08 38.65
C THR A 21 -24.11 20.54 37.48
N LEU A 22 -24.01 19.74 36.42
CA LEU A 22 -23.29 20.16 35.21
C LEU A 22 -24.01 21.33 34.51
N ARG A 23 -25.35 21.32 34.43
CA ARG A 23 -26.13 22.47 33.93
C ARG A 23 -25.86 23.74 34.73
N TYR A 24 -25.80 23.61 36.05
CA TYR A 24 -25.46 24.72 36.93
C TYR A 24 -24.06 25.27 36.66
N TRP A 25 -23.05 24.40 36.51
CA TRP A 25 -21.69 24.81 36.18
C TRP A 25 -21.57 25.47 34.82
N VAL A 26 -22.26 24.94 33.81
CA VAL A 26 -22.33 25.54 32.46
C VAL A 26 -22.93 26.95 32.53
N LYS A 27 -23.95 27.16 33.38
CA LYS A 27 -24.54 28.49 33.62
C LYS A 27 -23.54 29.44 34.31
N LEU A 28 -22.77 28.97 35.29
CA LEU A 28 -21.72 29.76 35.95
C LEU A 28 -20.56 30.11 35.00
N LEU A 29 -20.20 29.17 34.12
CA LEU A 29 -19.18 29.39 33.11
C LEU A 29 -19.68 30.30 31.97
N GLY A 30 -20.98 30.56 31.86
CA GLY A 30 -21.53 31.39 30.78
C GLY A 30 -21.27 30.80 29.40
N VAL A 31 -21.14 29.47 29.30
CA VAL A 31 -20.86 28.76 28.04
C VAL A 31 -22.14 28.71 27.21
N GLU A 32 -22.02 29.03 25.92
CA GLU A 32 -23.12 28.90 24.99
C GLU A 32 -23.50 27.43 24.80
N THR A 33 -24.79 27.13 25.00
CA THR A 33 -25.33 25.78 24.82
C THR A 33 -26.23 25.75 23.60
N MET A 34 -26.08 24.70 22.78
CA MET A 34 -26.94 24.49 21.63
C MET A 34 -28.03 23.48 21.98
N LYS A 35 -29.30 23.90 21.94
CA LYS A 35 -30.44 23.00 22.12
C LYS A 35 -30.84 22.42 20.78
N ARG A 36 -30.77 21.09 20.63
CA ARG A 36 -31.22 20.38 19.43
C ARG A 36 -32.21 19.29 19.85
N GLY A 37 -33.50 19.56 19.64
CA GLY A 37 -34.60 18.72 20.12
C GLY A 37 -34.67 18.66 21.64
N HIS A 38 -34.68 17.44 22.20
CA HIS A 38 -34.72 17.20 23.65
C HIS A 38 -33.34 17.15 24.31
N ALA A 39 -32.25 17.32 23.55
CA ALA A 39 -30.88 17.26 24.05
C ALA A 39 -30.20 18.64 24.00
N CYS A 40 -29.33 18.87 24.99
CA CYS A 40 -28.48 20.06 25.10
C CYS A 40 -27.05 19.66 24.75
N TYR A 41 -26.38 20.47 23.93
CA TYR A 41 -25.03 20.24 23.43
C TYR A 41 -24.09 21.37 23.88
N ILE A 42 -22.85 21.01 24.18
CA ILE A 42 -21.74 21.92 24.51
C ILE A 42 -20.58 21.67 23.56
N LEU A 43 -19.72 22.66 23.36
CA LEU A 43 -18.48 22.51 22.61
C LEU A 43 -17.54 21.53 23.31
N ALA A 44 -16.88 20.65 22.57
CA ALA A 44 -15.98 19.63 23.12
C ALA A 44 -14.83 20.25 23.94
N GLU A 45 -14.33 21.41 23.54
CA GLU A 45 -13.26 22.17 24.21
C GLU A 45 -13.64 22.56 25.65
N THR A 46 -14.93 22.84 25.90
CA THR A 46 -15.43 23.24 27.22
C THR A 46 -15.36 22.11 28.25
N ILE A 47 -15.22 20.86 27.81
CA ILE A 47 -15.06 19.70 28.71
C ILE A 47 -13.74 19.81 29.49
N GLY A 48 -12.68 20.37 28.88
CA GLY A 48 -11.42 20.61 29.57
C GLY A 48 -11.60 21.57 30.75
N VAL A 49 -12.27 22.71 30.50
CA VAL A 49 -12.57 23.72 31.53
C VAL A 49 -13.45 23.16 32.65
N LEU A 50 -14.45 22.34 32.30
CA LEU A 50 -15.31 21.68 33.27
C LEU A 50 -14.56 20.65 34.12
N THR A 51 -13.53 19.99 33.57
CA THR A 51 -12.64 19.08 34.34
C THR A 51 -11.84 19.87 35.38
N ILE A 52 -11.27 21.01 34.99
CA ILE A 52 -10.54 21.89 35.91
C ILE A 52 -11.47 22.37 37.03
N MET A 53 -12.69 22.79 36.66
CA MET A 53 -13.70 23.22 37.64
C MET A 53 -14.09 22.10 38.60
N ALA A 54 -14.23 20.86 38.11
CA ALA A 54 -14.53 19.69 38.95
C ALA A 54 -13.41 19.44 39.98
N ASN A 55 -12.15 19.53 39.55
CA ASN A 55 -10.99 19.35 40.44
C ASN A 55 -10.92 20.44 41.53
N LEU A 56 -11.17 21.71 41.16
CA LEU A 56 -11.20 22.80 42.13
C LEU A 56 -12.33 22.63 43.16
N ILE A 57 -13.46 22.08 42.75
CA ILE A 57 -14.59 21.78 43.65
C ILE A 57 -14.24 20.60 44.57
N SER A 58 -13.54 19.57 44.07
CA SER A 58 -13.04 18.50 44.94
C SER A 58 -12.01 18.99 45.96
N ASP A 59 -11.27 20.05 45.64
CA ASP A 59 -10.32 20.70 46.55
C ASP A 59 -11.01 21.62 47.58
N GLY A 60 -12.35 21.67 47.61
CA GLY A 60 -13.14 22.42 48.58
C GLY A 60 -13.44 23.87 48.18
N VAL A 61 -13.13 24.29 46.96
CA VAL A 61 -13.49 25.62 46.46
C VAL A 61 -14.97 25.67 46.09
N THR A 62 -15.65 26.79 46.40
CA THR A 62 -17.05 26.97 46.02
C THR A 62 -17.22 26.98 44.50
N ALA A 63 -18.34 26.48 43.98
CA ALA A 63 -18.57 26.37 42.54
C ALA A 63 -18.46 27.73 41.81
N SER A 64 -18.84 28.84 42.44
CA SER A 64 -18.70 30.18 41.88
C SER A 64 -17.23 30.60 41.72
N GLU A 65 -16.41 30.37 42.75
CA GLU A 65 -14.98 30.71 42.70
C GLU A 65 -14.21 29.76 41.79
N ALA A 66 -14.58 28.48 41.79
CA ALA A 66 -14.03 27.47 40.90
C ALA A 66 -14.31 27.82 39.42
N ALA A 67 -15.49 28.35 39.10
CA ALA A 67 -15.80 28.80 37.73
C ALA A 67 -14.90 29.98 37.29
N VAL A 68 -14.61 30.93 38.18
CA VAL A 68 -13.72 32.07 37.88
C VAL A 68 -12.28 31.58 37.70
N LYS A 69 -11.80 30.71 38.59
CA LYS A 69 -10.46 30.12 38.51
C LYS A 69 -10.31 29.20 37.29
N ALA A 70 -11.31 28.41 36.96
CA ALA A 70 -11.32 27.55 35.77
C ALA A 70 -11.32 28.37 34.48
N LYS A 71 -12.04 29.51 34.43
CA LYS A 71 -11.94 30.46 33.30
C LYS A 71 -10.57 31.09 33.17
N ALA A 72 -9.92 31.40 34.30
CA ALA A 72 -8.58 32.00 34.30
C ALA A 72 -7.48 30.99 33.94
N GLN A 73 -7.67 29.71 34.27
CA GLN A 73 -6.75 28.61 33.96
C GLN A 73 -7.02 27.97 32.59
N ALA A 74 -8.21 28.18 32.03
CA ALA A 74 -8.51 27.79 30.66
C ALA A 74 -7.61 28.58 29.71
N PRO A 75 -7.00 27.93 28.71
CA PRO A 75 -6.42 28.65 27.58
C PRO A 75 -7.56 29.43 26.91
N LEU A 76 -7.58 30.74 27.12
CA LEU A 76 -8.40 31.67 26.35
C LEU A 76 -7.85 31.71 24.92
N GLU A 77 -8.13 30.67 24.14
CA GLU A 77 -8.21 30.88 22.70
C GLU A 77 -9.56 31.54 22.43
N GLU A 78 -9.48 32.79 21.99
CA GLU A 78 -10.59 33.58 21.43
C GLU A 78 -11.61 34.20 22.42
N THR A 79 -11.20 35.26 23.13
CA THR A 79 -11.84 36.59 23.05
C THR A 79 -11.06 37.61 23.89
N ALA A 80 -9.94 38.07 23.35
CA ALA A 80 -9.38 39.38 23.68
C ALA A 80 -8.47 39.78 22.51
N MET A 81 -9.06 40.45 21.51
CA MET A 81 -8.30 41.38 20.68
C MET A 81 -7.91 42.58 21.55
N ILE A 82 -7.08 42.35 22.57
CA ILE A 82 -6.23 43.39 23.13
C ILE A 82 -4.95 43.25 22.33
N VAL A 83 -4.62 44.31 21.61
CA VAL A 83 -3.36 44.48 20.89
C VAL A 83 -2.23 44.10 21.86
N LYS A 84 -1.80 42.84 21.82
CA LYS A 84 -0.53 42.44 22.38
C LYS A 84 0.46 43.11 21.46
N ALA A 85 0.98 44.25 21.90
CA ALA A 85 2.12 44.90 21.26
C ALA A 85 3.09 43.79 20.91
N ALA A 86 3.47 43.70 19.63
CA ALA A 86 4.36 42.66 19.14
C ALA A 86 5.61 42.67 20.02
N GLU A 87 5.65 41.76 21.00
CA GLU A 87 6.89 41.43 21.68
C GLU A 87 7.79 40.97 20.55
N ARG A 88 8.88 41.73 20.32
CA ARG A 88 9.91 41.29 19.39
C ARG A 88 10.19 39.83 19.72
N PRO A 89 10.16 38.92 18.73
CA PRO A 89 10.45 37.53 18.98
C PRO A 89 11.75 37.50 19.79
N GLY A 90 11.72 36.89 20.97
CA GLY A 90 12.93 36.71 21.74
C GLY A 90 13.96 35.96 20.90
N PRO A 91 15.26 36.04 21.22
CA PRO A 91 16.31 35.36 20.46
C PRO A 91 16.06 33.84 20.30
N GLU A 92 15.31 33.23 21.22
CA GLU A 92 14.89 31.83 21.13
C GLU A 92 13.85 31.56 20.03
N MET A 93 12.93 32.48 19.80
CA MET A 93 11.90 32.34 18.77
C MET A 93 12.49 32.53 17.37
N GLU A 94 13.45 33.45 17.23
CA GLU A 94 14.22 33.62 16.00
C GLU A 94 15.06 32.36 15.69
N ALA A 95 15.73 31.80 16.69
CA ALA A 95 16.48 30.54 16.53
C ALA A 95 15.59 29.35 16.14
N LEU A 96 14.37 29.27 16.69
CA LEU A 96 13.39 28.26 16.28
C LEU A 96 12.90 28.48 14.84
N GLN A 97 12.69 29.74 14.45
CA GLN A 97 12.26 30.08 13.10
C GLN A 97 13.35 29.76 12.06
N GLU A 98 14.61 30.02 12.36
CA GLU A 98 15.75 29.61 11.53
C GLU A 98 15.84 28.09 11.39
N ARG A 99 15.64 27.34 12.48
CA ARG A 99 15.58 25.87 12.45
C ARG A 99 14.44 25.35 11.58
N LEU A 100 13.25 25.95 11.70
CA LEU A 100 12.09 25.59 10.88
C LEU A 100 12.32 25.89 9.41
N GLN A 101 12.89 27.06 9.08
CA GLN A 101 13.28 27.41 7.71
C GLN A 101 14.38 26.48 7.17
N GLY A 102 15.31 26.05 8.01
CA GLY A 102 16.32 25.05 7.67
C GLY A 102 15.68 23.70 7.33
N LEU A 103 14.75 23.24 8.15
CA LEU A 103 14.01 21.99 7.91
C LEU A 103 13.17 22.07 6.63
N GLU A 104 12.49 23.19 6.39
CA GLU A 104 11.70 23.40 5.18
C GLU A 104 12.56 23.29 3.92
N LYS A 105 13.75 23.92 3.92
CA LYS A 105 14.70 23.81 2.80
C LYS A 105 15.19 22.38 2.60
N VAL A 106 15.50 21.65 3.68
CA VAL A 106 15.92 20.24 3.58
C VAL A 106 14.80 19.36 3.02
N ILE A 107 13.56 19.60 3.43
CA ILE A 107 12.41 18.84 2.91
C ILE A 107 12.22 19.12 1.42
N LEU A 108 12.34 20.38 0.99
CA LEU A 108 12.23 20.73 -0.42
C LEU A 108 13.34 20.10 -1.26
N THR A 109 14.60 20.16 -0.81
CA THR A 109 15.71 19.53 -1.54
C THR A 109 15.58 18.01 -1.57
N MET A 110 15.15 17.38 -0.47
CA MET A 110 14.87 15.94 -0.44
C MET A 110 13.73 15.57 -1.39
N ALA A 111 12.66 16.37 -1.45
CA ALA A 111 11.55 16.11 -2.37
C ALA A 111 11.99 16.21 -3.84
N GLU A 112 12.87 17.15 -4.16
CA GLU A 112 13.47 17.30 -5.48
C GLU A 112 14.37 16.11 -5.84
N THR A 113 15.22 15.65 -4.93
CA THR A 113 16.07 14.46 -5.14
C THR A 113 15.24 13.18 -5.27
N PHE A 114 14.20 13.00 -4.44
CA PHE A 114 13.30 11.86 -4.57
C PHE A 114 12.59 11.86 -5.93
N LYS A 115 12.16 13.01 -6.43
CA LYS A 115 11.51 13.10 -7.73
C LYS A 115 12.45 12.73 -8.87
N SER A 116 13.71 13.17 -8.83
CA SER A 116 14.69 12.85 -9.86
C SER A 116 15.11 11.38 -9.81
N GLU A 117 15.35 10.82 -8.62
CA GLU A 117 15.71 9.42 -8.42
C GLU A 117 14.57 8.47 -8.84
N VAL A 118 13.32 8.75 -8.42
CA VAL A 118 12.16 7.95 -8.84
C VAL A 118 11.95 8.03 -10.35
N GLY A 119 12.22 9.18 -10.97
CA GLY A 119 12.21 9.34 -12.42
C GLY A 119 13.28 8.46 -13.11
N GLY A 120 14.51 8.48 -12.58
CA GLY A 120 15.62 7.64 -13.06
C GLY A 120 15.30 6.15 -12.95
N LEU A 121 14.89 5.69 -11.77
CA LEU A 121 14.52 4.30 -11.52
C LEU A 121 13.38 3.83 -12.44
N ARG A 122 12.37 4.66 -12.69
CA ARG A 122 11.29 4.32 -13.64
C ARG A 122 11.81 4.16 -15.07
N ASN A 123 12.78 4.96 -15.48
CA ASN A 123 13.39 4.84 -16.80
C ASN A 123 14.26 3.58 -16.91
N GLU A 124 15.05 3.28 -15.88
CA GLU A 124 15.84 2.04 -15.82
C GLU A 124 14.95 0.80 -15.85
N ILE A 125 13.86 0.78 -15.06
CA ILE A 125 12.88 -0.31 -15.11
C ILE A 125 12.30 -0.44 -16.52
N ARG A 126 11.95 0.65 -17.19
CA ARG A 126 11.47 0.59 -18.59
C ARG A 126 12.51 -0.03 -19.51
N GLN A 127 13.76 0.43 -19.47
CA GLN A 127 14.84 -0.13 -20.27
C GLN A 127 15.05 -1.63 -19.98
N LEU A 128 15.08 -2.03 -18.70
CA LEU A 128 15.21 -3.43 -18.29
C LEU A 128 14.02 -4.29 -18.73
N THR A 129 12.81 -3.75 -18.72
CA THR A 129 11.63 -4.47 -19.24
C THR A 129 11.69 -4.65 -20.74
N GLU A 130 12.20 -3.66 -21.49
CA GLU A 130 12.38 -3.76 -22.93
C GLU A 130 13.49 -4.74 -23.30
N THR A 131 14.62 -4.74 -22.59
CA THR A 131 15.70 -5.70 -22.82
C THR A 131 15.24 -7.12 -22.48
N ASN A 132 14.52 -7.31 -21.38
CA ASN A 132 13.94 -8.61 -21.05
C ASN A 132 12.95 -9.09 -22.12
N LYS A 133 12.07 -8.23 -22.63
CA LYS A 133 11.17 -8.58 -23.74
C LYS A 133 11.93 -8.99 -24.99
N LYS A 134 12.99 -8.25 -25.36
CA LYS A 134 13.84 -8.60 -26.51
C LYS A 134 14.57 -9.93 -26.32
N LEU A 135 15.02 -10.23 -25.10
CA LEU A 135 15.66 -11.51 -24.78
C LEU A 135 14.66 -12.65 -24.80
N GLN A 136 13.47 -12.46 -24.22
CA GLN A 136 12.37 -13.43 -24.30
C GLN A 136 12.04 -13.76 -25.75
N GLN A 137 11.88 -12.76 -26.62
CA GLN A 137 11.65 -12.99 -28.06
C GLN A 137 12.78 -13.76 -28.77
N ARG A 138 14.03 -13.69 -28.28
CA ARG A 138 15.16 -14.44 -28.84
C ARG A 138 15.26 -15.87 -28.31
N LEU A 139 14.83 -16.09 -27.07
CA LEU A 139 14.88 -17.39 -26.40
C LEU A 139 13.62 -18.21 -26.64
N GLU A 140 12.49 -17.55 -26.88
CA GLU A 140 11.28 -18.20 -27.35
C GLU A 140 11.57 -18.87 -28.70
N ALA A 141 11.22 -20.16 -28.78
CA ALA A 141 11.33 -20.90 -30.03
C ALA A 141 10.55 -20.15 -31.12
N PRO A 142 11.06 -20.08 -32.36
CA PRO A 142 10.32 -19.50 -33.48
C PRO A 142 8.88 -20.03 -33.49
N PRO A 143 7.85 -19.19 -33.75
CA PRO A 143 6.44 -19.58 -33.65
C PRO A 143 6.10 -20.83 -34.49
N VAL A 144 6.91 -21.11 -35.51
CA VAL A 144 6.84 -22.33 -36.34
C VAL A 144 6.94 -23.63 -35.52
N LEU A 145 7.67 -23.64 -34.39
CA LEU A 145 7.80 -24.81 -33.51
C LEU A 145 6.74 -24.87 -32.40
N ALA A 146 6.22 -23.72 -31.96
CA ALA A 146 5.17 -23.64 -30.95
C ALA A 146 3.77 -23.92 -31.54
N GLU A 147 3.56 -23.58 -32.82
CA GLU A 147 2.32 -23.84 -33.57
C GLU A 147 2.28 -25.23 -34.22
N ALA A 148 3.38 -26.00 -34.14
CA ALA A 148 3.41 -27.40 -34.55
C ALA A 148 2.56 -28.26 -33.58
N LYS A 149 1.24 -28.17 -33.73
CA LYS A 149 0.24 -29.06 -33.10
C LYS A 149 0.39 -30.52 -33.53
N GLU A 150 1.20 -30.79 -34.54
CA GLU A 150 1.50 -32.14 -34.98
C GLU A 150 2.67 -32.69 -34.17
N PRO A 151 2.54 -33.90 -33.59
CA PRO A 151 3.65 -34.53 -32.89
C PRO A 151 4.84 -34.64 -33.83
N ILE A 152 6.00 -34.14 -33.38
CA ILE A 152 7.27 -34.20 -34.12
C ILE A 152 7.47 -35.66 -34.52
N LYS A 153 7.32 -35.95 -35.82
CA LYS A 153 7.47 -37.32 -36.33
C LYS A 153 8.86 -37.80 -35.93
N PRO A 154 8.99 -38.98 -35.30
CA PRO A 154 10.29 -39.49 -34.89
C PRO A 154 11.17 -39.56 -36.13
N VAL A 155 12.33 -38.91 -36.06
CA VAL A 155 13.33 -38.95 -37.12
C VAL A 155 13.80 -40.40 -37.22
N VAL A 156 13.35 -41.11 -38.27
CA VAL A 156 13.82 -42.46 -38.56
C VAL A 156 15.28 -42.35 -38.97
N PRO A 157 16.22 -42.97 -38.24
CA PRO A 157 17.62 -43.03 -38.65
C PRO A 157 17.70 -43.57 -40.07
N TRP A 158 18.53 -42.97 -40.90
CA TRP A 158 18.71 -43.42 -42.28
C TRP A 158 19.21 -44.88 -42.28
N GLU A 159 18.41 -45.79 -42.85
CA GLU A 159 18.83 -47.17 -43.10
C GLU A 159 19.27 -47.33 -44.57
N PRO A 160 20.34 -48.10 -44.85
CA PRO A 160 20.70 -48.44 -46.22
C PRO A 160 19.54 -49.17 -46.91
N ARG A 161 19.33 -48.89 -48.20
CA ARG A 161 18.25 -49.50 -48.98
C ARG A 161 18.46 -51.02 -49.05
N LYS A 162 17.69 -51.78 -48.28
CA LYS A 162 17.69 -53.25 -48.35
C LYS A 162 17.27 -53.68 -49.75
N GLU A 163 18.17 -54.31 -50.48
CA GLU A 163 17.87 -54.87 -51.79
C GLU A 163 16.80 -55.97 -51.66
N LYS A 164 15.86 -56.02 -52.61
CA LYS A 164 14.79 -57.02 -52.59
C LYS A 164 15.43 -58.41 -52.73
N SER A 165 15.18 -59.30 -51.77
CA SER A 165 15.63 -60.70 -51.84
C SER A 165 15.19 -61.32 -53.17
N PRO A 166 16.09 -62.01 -53.91
CA PRO A 166 15.78 -62.61 -55.21
C PRO A 166 14.72 -63.72 -55.12
N ALA A 167 14.45 -64.23 -53.91
CA ALA A 167 13.40 -65.22 -53.66
C ALA A 167 11.99 -64.63 -53.53
N LYS A 168 11.85 -63.30 -53.43
CA LYS A 168 10.56 -62.64 -53.23
C LYS A 168 9.79 -62.59 -54.56
N GLY A 169 8.94 -63.59 -54.78
CA GLY A 169 8.11 -63.74 -55.99
C GLY A 169 8.33 -65.03 -56.79
N MET A 170 9.25 -65.91 -56.36
CA MET A 170 9.42 -67.22 -57.00
C MET A 170 8.47 -68.28 -56.43
N PRO A 171 7.94 -69.20 -57.27
CA PRO A 171 7.24 -70.38 -56.81
C PRO A 171 8.11 -71.26 -55.89
N TRP A 172 7.47 -71.97 -54.96
CA TRP A 172 8.15 -72.74 -53.91
C TRP A 172 9.16 -73.76 -54.44
N TYR A 173 8.86 -74.43 -55.57
CA TYR A 173 9.75 -75.45 -56.15
C TYR A 173 11.04 -74.83 -56.68
N LYS A 174 10.98 -73.62 -57.22
CA LYS A 174 12.16 -72.89 -57.72
C LYS A 174 13.03 -72.42 -56.56
N LYS A 175 12.39 -72.04 -55.44
CA LYS A 175 13.09 -71.71 -54.19
C LYS A 175 13.81 -72.95 -53.63
N ALA A 176 13.12 -74.08 -53.53
CA ALA A 176 13.70 -75.34 -53.06
C ALA A 176 14.84 -75.83 -53.97
N TRP A 177 14.70 -75.68 -55.29
CA TRP A 177 15.77 -76.03 -56.22
C TRP A 177 17.02 -75.16 -56.04
N ILE A 178 16.86 -73.84 -55.90
CA ILE A 178 17.97 -72.92 -55.64
C ILE A 178 18.61 -73.24 -54.27
N GLU A 179 17.83 -73.63 -53.27
CA GLU A 179 18.32 -74.00 -51.94
C GLU A 179 19.18 -75.28 -51.97
N CYS A 180 18.78 -76.28 -52.77
CA CYS A 180 19.54 -77.53 -52.90
C CYS A 180 20.77 -77.42 -53.82
N PHE A 181 20.67 -76.66 -54.91
CA PHE A 181 21.70 -76.66 -55.96
C PHE A 181 22.55 -75.39 -56.00
N GLU A 182 21.99 -74.22 -55.64
CA GLU A 182 22.67 -72.93 -55.76
C GLU A 182 22.45 -72.00 -54.55
N PRO A 183 22.80 -72.45 -53.32
CA PRO A 183 22.51 -71.72 -52.10
C PRO A 183 23.22 -70.35 -52.01
N TRP A 184 24.28 -70.13 -52.81
CA TRP A 184 24.99 -68.85 -52.85
C TRP A 184 24.14 -67.71 -53.44
N LYS A 185 23.16 -68.00 -54.31
CA LYS A 185 22.26 -66.98 -54.89
C LYS A 185 21.30 -66.37 -53.86
N LEU A 186 21.07 -67.06 -52.74
CA LEU A 186 20.24 -66.56 -51.64
C LEU A 186 21.04 -65.70 -50.65
N ARG A 187 22.37 -65.89 -50.59
CA ARG A 187 23.28 -65.22 -49.63
C ARG A 187 23.76 -63.84 -50.05
N GLN A 188 23.61 -63.47 -51.33
CA GLN A 188 24.11 -62.17 -51.84
C GLN A 188 23.48 -60.95 -51.16
N ASN A 189 22.40 -61.13 -50.39
CA ASN A 189 21.68 -60.04 -49.73
C ASN A 189 21.67 -60.14 -48.19
N GLU A 190 22.46 -61.06 -47.59
CA GLU A 190 22.59 -61.20 -46.12
C GLU A 190 23.87 -60.56 -45.56
N VAL A 191 24.50 -59.65 -46.32
CA VAL A 191 25.60 -58.83 -45.79
C VAL A 191 24.98 -57.76 -44.87
N ILE A 192 25.42 -57.80 -43.61
CA ILE A 192 25.08 -56.90 -42.49
C ILE A 192 25.28 -55.44 -42.86
#